data_AF-A0AAV9T025-F1
#
_entry.id   AF-A0AAV9T025-F1
#
_cell.length_a   1.000
_cell.length_b   1.000
_cell.length_c   1.000
_cell.angle_alpha   90.00
_cell.angle_beta   90.00
_cell.angle_gamma   90.00
#
_symmetry.space_group_name_H-M   'P 1'
#
loop_
_entity.id
_entity.type
_entity.pdbx_description
1 polymer ?
#
loop_
_entity_poly.entity_id
_entity_poly.type
_entity_poly.pdbx_seq_one_letter_code
_entity_poly.pdbx_strand_id
1 'polypeptide(L)'
;MKLSVICTIVALAVTSTEACAKYKHCWCERDNFMYQGKIQDNVPWDEDTVKACVDPGTVGYYGQNFKECYRYKQMFPAFIPSKAIDNCDWRNKCISVGASTGYCRDKI
;
A
#
# COMPACT_ATOMS: atom_id res chain seq x y z
N MET A 1 -22.28 2.16 43.57
CA MET A 1 -22.25 2.09 42.09
C MET A 1 -21.56 3.33 41.56
N LYS A 2 -20.50 3.15 40.76
CA LYS A 2 -19.83 4.10 39.83
C LYS A 2 -18.56 3.36 39.38
N LEU A 3 -18.57 2.54 38.32
CA LEU A 3 -18.32 2.92 36.92
C LEU A 3 -17.20 3.99 36.86
N SER A 4 -16.03 3.73 36.30
CA SER A 4 -15.82 3.07 35.00
C SER A 4 -14.45 2.41 34.92
N VAL A 5 -14.44 1.19 34.38
CA VAL A 5 -13.25 0.50 33.89
C VAL A 5 -12.82 1.22 32.62
N ILE A 6 -11.70 1.94 32.67
CA ILE A 6 -11.05 2.48 31.47
C ILE A 6 -10.21 1.34 30.90
N CYS A 7 -10.79 0.59 29.96
CA CYS A 7 -10.02 -0.33 29.12
C CYS A 7 -9.14 0.49 28.18
N THR A 8 -7.90 0.73 28.57
CA THR A 8 -6.83 1.15 27.65
C THR A 8 -6.56 0.01 26.68
N ILE A 9 -7.18 0.11 25.50
CA ILE A 9 -6.80 -0.70 24.35
C ILE A 9 -5.48 -0.10 23.85
N VAL A 10 -4.36 -0.64 24.33
CA VAL A 10 -3.07 -0.40 23.68
C VAL A 10 -3.16 -1.18 22.37
N ALA A 11 -3.49 -0.47 21.28
CA ALA A 11 -3.32 -1.01 19.95
C ALA A 11 -1.83 -1.33 19.81
N LEU A 12 -1.48 -2.63 19.88
CA LEU A 12 -0.20 -3.10 19.40
C LEU A 12 -0.16 -2.75 17.92
N ALA A 13 0.45 -1.61 17.59
CA ALA A 13 1.00 -1.39 16.28
C ALA A 13 2.08 -2.46 16.13
N VAL A 14 1.70 -3.62 15.57
CA VAL A 14 2.63 -4.60 15.02
C VAL A 14 3.29 -3.87 13.86
N THR A 15 4.29 -3.06 14.17
CA THR A 15 5.22 -2.53 13.19
C THR A 15 6.13 -3.70 12.86
N SER A 16 5.65 -4.60 12.00
CA SER A 16 6.55 -5.36 11.16
C SER A 16 7.41 -4.32 10.46
N THR A 17 8.62 -4.14 10.95
CA THR A 17 9.65 -3.37 10.27
C THR A 17 10.05 -4.19 9.07
N GLU A 18 9.21 -4.21 8.03
CA GLU A 18 9.64 -4.65 6.72
C GLU A 18 10.80 -3.76 6.35
N ALA A 19 12.01 -4.33 6.27
CA ALA A 19 13.16 -3.61 5.78
C ALA A 19 12.81 -3.05 4.41
N CYS A 20 12.84 -1.72 4.27
CA CYS A 20 12.43 -1.05 3.03
C CYS A 20 13.22 -1.63 1.86
N ALA A 21 12.49 -2.10 0.84
CA ALA A 21 13.05 -2.77 -0.30
C ALA A 21 12.36 -2.36 -1.59
N LYS A 22 13.02 -2.68 -2.70
CA LYS A 22 12.61 -2.30 -4.05
C LYS A 22 11.79 -3.39 -4.70
N TYR A 23 10.64 -3.02 -5.23
CA TYR A 23 9.64 -3.89 -5.84
C TYR A 23 9.18 -3.36 -7.21
N LYS A 24 8.54 -4.21 -8.00
CA LYS A 24 8.04 -3.84 -9.34
C LYS A 24 6.55 -3.48 -9.36
N HIS A 25 5.77 -4.11 -8.49
CA HIS A 25 4.30 -4.00 -8.46
C HIS A 25 3.86 -3.67 -7.05
N CYS A 26 3.03 -2.64 -6.88
CA CYS A 26 2.51 -2.24 -5.58
C CYS A 26 1.05 -1.75 -5.65
N TRP A 27 0.26 -1.93 -4.60
CA TRP A 27 -1.12 -1.43 -4.51
C TRP A 27 -1.40 -0.84 -3.13
N CYS A 28 -2.47 -0.05 -3.02
CA CYS A 28 -2.93 0.50 -1.74
C CYS A 28 -4.09 -0.32 -1.20
N GLU A 29 -4.16 -0.45 0.13
CA GLU A 29 -5.26 -1.14 0.81
C GLU A 29 -5.94 -0.23 1.83
N ARG A 30 -7.25 -0.42 1.98
CA ARG A 30 -8.06 0.21 3.01
C ARG A 30 -8.54 -0.80 4.03
N ASP A 31 -8.45 -0.35 5.27
CA ASP A 31 -9.05 -1.02 6.41
C ASP A 31 -10.33 -0.30 6.82
N ASN A 32 -11.16 -1.00 7.59
CA ASN A 32 -12.40 -0.49 8.17
C ASN A 32 -13.35 0.12 7.11
N PHE A 33 -13.38 -0.47 5.91
CA PHE A 33 -14.23 0.01 4.83
C PHE A 33 -15.56 -0.76 4.78
N MET A 34 -16.67 -0.03 4.70
CA MET A 34 -18.00 -0.63 4.60
C MET A 34 -18.25 -1.10 3.16
N TYR A 35 -18.14 -2.40 2.92
CA TYR A 35 -18.43 -3.02 1.62
C TYR A 35 -19.54 -4.06 1.78
N GLN A 36 -20.61 -3.90 0.99
CA GLN A 36 -21.79 -4.78 1.03
C GLN A 36 -22.40 -4.98 2.44
N GLY A 37 -22.41 -3.92 3.25
CA GLY A 37 -23.01 -3.95 4.60
C GLY A 37 -22.17 -4.65 5.67
N LYS A 38 -20.90 -4.97 5.37
CA LYS A 38 -19.92 -5.46 6.34
C LYS A 38 -18.70 -4.56 6.34
N ILE A 39 -18.12 -4.37 7.53
CA ILE A 39 -16.80 -3.76 7.65
C ILE A 39 -15.79 -4.81 7.18
N GLN A 40 -14.95 -4.42 6.23
CA GLN A 40 -13.87 -5.24 5.69
C GLN A 40 -12.54 -4.52 5.87
N ASP A 41 -11.51 -5.32 6.14
CA ASP A 41 -10.13 -4.88 6.28
C ASP A 41 -9.27 -5.47 5.15
N ASN A 42 -8.11 -4.87 4.90
CA ASN A 42 -7.15 -5.28 3.86
C ASN A 42 -7.78 -5.37 2.46
N VAL A 43 -8.63 -4.39 2.12
CA VAL A 43 -9.30 -4.34 0.82
C VAL A 43 -8.45 -3.52 -0.16
N PRO A 44 -7.98 -4.10 -1.28
CA PRO A 44 -7.30 -3.34 -2.32
C PRO A 44 -8.22 -2.24 -2.86
N TRP A 45 -7.72 -1.00 -2.89
CA TRP A 45 -8.51 0.15 -3.28
C TRP A 45 -7.95 0.81 -4.55
N ASP A 46 -8.69 0.65 -5.63
CA ASP A 46 -8.31 1.11 -6.97
C ASP A 46 -8.08 2.62 -7.04
N GLU A 47 -8.94 3.41 -6.42
CA GLU A 47 -8.85 4.87 -6.49
C GLU A 47 -7.59 5.39 -5.80
N ASP A 48 -7.26 4.83 -4.63
CA ASP A 48 -6.09 5.23 -3.87
C ASP A 48 -4.83 4.73 -4.56
N THR A 49 -4.88 3.51 -5.12
CA THR A 49 -3.78 2.97 -5.93
C THR A 49 -3.51 3.84 -7.15
N VAL A 50 -4.54 4.28 -7.88
CA VAL A 50 -4.40 5.18 -9.04
C VAL A 50 -3.82 6.52 -8.62
N LYS A 51 -4.34 7.13 -7.54
CA LYS A 51 -3.84 8.41 -7.01
C LYS A 51 -2.39 8.31 -6.55
N ALA A 52 -2.03 7.24 -5.83
CA ALA A 52 -0.67 7.00 -5.38
C ALA A 52 0.30 6.74 -6.55
N CYS A 53 -0.20 6.16 -7.65
CA CYS A 53 0.60 5.82 -8.82
C CYS A 53 0.92 7.00 -9.75
N VAL A 54 0.26 8.16 -9.60
CA VAL A 54 0.55 9.37 -10.39
C VAL A 54 1.97 9.85 -10.08
N ASP A 55 2.87 9.59 -11.04
CA ASP A 55 4.31 9.84 -10.93
C ASP A 55 4.93 9.19 -9.68
N PRO A 56 4.95 7.85 -9.66
CA PRO A 56 6.05 7.24 -10.40
C PRO A 56 5.67 6.03 -11.29
N GLY A 57 4.45 5.50 -11.32
CA GLY A 57 4.18 4.25 -12.05
C GLY A 57 3.26 4.38 -13.26
N THR A 58 3.03 3.23 -13.88
CA THR A 58 1.94 2.97 -14.80
C THR A 58 0.90 2.15 -14.07
N VAL A 59 -0.37 2.56 -14.13
CA VAL A 59 -1.47 1.76 -13.56
C VAL A 59 -1.64 0.49 -14.39
N GLY A 60 -1.59 -0.65 -13.72
CA GLY A 60 -1.87 -1.98 -14.25
C GLY A 60 -2.94 -2.68 -13.41
N TYR A 61 -2.98 -4.00 -13.48
CA TYR A 61 -3.95 -4.83 -12.77
C TYR A 61 -3.26 -5.93 -11.98
N TYR A 62 -3.60 -6.04 -10.70
CA TYR A 62 -3.33 -7.20 -9.87
C TYR A 62 -4.39 -8.27 -10.16
N GLY A 63 -3.96 -9.33 -10.86
CA GLY A 63 -4.87 -10.37 -11.35
C GLY A 63 -5.86 -9.80 -12.38
N GLN A 64 -7.15 -10.06 -12.18
CA GLN A 64 -8.23 -9.57 -13.07
C GLN A 64 -9.10 -8.46 -12.46
N ASN A 65 -8.92 -8.14 -11.18
CA ASN A 65 -9.97 -7.45 -10.41
C ASN A 65 -9.53 -6.12 -9.79
N PHE A 66 -8.26 -5.95 -9.42
CA PHE A 66 -7.79 -4.77 -8.68
C PHE A 66 -6.69 -4.06 -9.44
N LYS A 67 -6.61 -2.75 -9.30
CA LYS A 67 -5.52 -1.96 -9.87
C LYS A 67 -4.27 -2.11 -9.02
N GLU A 68 -3.14 -2.18 -9.70
CA GLU A 68 -1.82 -2.06 -9.09
C GLU A 68 -1.03 -0.97 -9.82
N CYS A 69 -0.01 -0.45 -9.16
CA CYS A 69 0.98 0.43 -9.74
C CYS A 69 2.20 -0.39 -10.13
N TYR A 70 2.53 -0.35 -11.42
CA TYR A 70 3.72 -0.98 -11.97
C TYR A 70 4.77 0.09 -12.27
N ARG A 71 5.98 -0.06 -11.74
CA ARG A 71 7.12 0.75 -12.18
C ARG A 71 8.34 -0.13 -12.38
N TYR A 72 8.70 -0.30 -13.64
CA TYR A 72 9.99 -0.85 -14.01
C TYR A 72 10.48 -0.10 -15.24
N LYS A 73 11.55 0.68 -15.08
CA LYS A 73 12.28 1.24 -16.22
C LYS A 73 13.50 0.36 -16.44
N GLN A 74 13.40 -0.57 -17.39
CA GLN A 74 14.56 -1.31 -17.89
C GLN A 74 15.40 -0.33 -18.70
N MET A 75 16.30 0.41 -18.05
CA MET A 75 17.12 1.39 -18.73
C MET A 75 18.46 0.75 -19.09
N PHE A 76 18.63 0.45 -20.38
CA PHE A 76 19.94 0.28 -20.96
C PHE A 76 20.49 1.69 -21.21
N PRO A 77 21.68 2.08 -20.69
CA PRO A 77 22.70 1.30 -20.01
C PRO A 77 22.60 1.35 -18.46
N ALA A 78 23.28 0.39 -17.80
CA ALA A 78 23.27 0.07 -16.36
C ALA A 78 23.69 1.19 -15.36
N PHE A 79 23.82 2.44 -15.80
CA PHE A 79 24.22 3.59 -14.99
C PHE A 79 23.04 4.38 -14.42
N ILE A 80 21.82 4.05 -14.81
CA ILE A 80 20.62 4.75 -14.34
C ILE A 80 19.97 3.89 -13.27
N PRO A 81 19.83 4.40 -12.02
CA PRO A 81 19.33 3.60 -10.91
C PRO A 81 17.96 3.02 -11.28
N SER A 82 17.82 1.71 -11.11
CA SER A 82 16.57 1.00 -11.36
C SER A 82 15.44 1.70 -10.60
N LYS A 83 14.44 2.17 -11.36
CA LYS A 83 13.30 2.96 -10.86
C LYS A 83 12.24 2.09 -10.18
N ALA A 84 12.66 1.07 -9.44
CA ALA A 84 11.77 0.24 -8.65
C ALA A 84 11.04 1.05 -7.57
N ILE A 85 9.89 0.56 -7.12
CA ILE A 85 9.09 1.18 -6.07
C ILE A 85 9.66 0.73 -4.72
N ASP A 86 10.05 1.66 -3.86
CA ASP A 86 10.36 1.35 -2.47
C ASP A 86 9.05 1.13 -1.69
N ASN A 87 8.91 0.01 -0.99
CA ASN A 87 7.67 -0.33 -0.28
C ASN A 87 7.35 0.64 0.86
N CYS A 88 8.34 1.23 1.52
CA CYS A 88 8.12 2.22 2.56
C CYS A 88 7.63 3.55 1.98
N ASP A 89 8.27 4.03 0.90
CA ASP A 89 7.81 5.22 0.18
C ASP A 89 6.40 5.01 -0.38
N TRP A 90 6.13 3.82 -0.92
CA TRP A 90 4.81 3.46 -1.44
C TRP A 90 3.75 3.46 -0.35
N ARG A 91 4.01 2.82 0.79
CA ARG A 91 3.09 2.83 1.94
C ARG A 91 2.78 4.25 2.38
N ASN A 92 3.80 5.11 2.52
CA ASN A 92 3.62 6.51 2.88
C ASN A 92 2.78 7.26 1.84
N LYS A 93 3.00 6.99 0.55
CA LYS A 93 2.20 7.57 -0.53
C LYS A 93 0.74 7.11 -0.46
N CYS A 94 0.48 5.82 -0.26
CA CYS A 94 -0.86 5.27 -0.06
C CYS A 94 -1.59 5.94 1.11
N ILE A 95 -0.92 6.08 2.25
CA ILE A 95 -1.47 6.79 3.41
C ILE A 95 -1.77 8.26 3.07
N SER A 96 -0.89 8.93 2.33
CA SER A 96 -1.09 10.33 1.93
C SER A 96 -2.30 10.56 1.03
N VAL A 97 -2.77 9.54 0.32
CA VAL A 97 -3.93 9.62 -0.58
C VAL A 97 -5.21 9.05 0.03
N GLY A 98 -5.17 8.59 1.29
CA GLY A 98 -6.35 8.15 2.06
C GLY A 98 -6.47 6.65 2.29
N ALA A 99 -5.47 5.85 1.91
CA ALA A 99 -5.43 4.42 2.20
C ALA A 99 -4.93 4.15 3.64
N SER A 100 -5.15 2.93 4.14
CA SER A 100 -4.63 2.52 5.45
C SER A 100 -3.19 2.06 5.37
N THR A 101 -2.81 1.42 4.27
CA THR A 101 -1.45 0.92 4.03
C THR A 101 -1.19 0.71 2.53
N GLY A 102 0.01 0.26 2.17
CA GLY A 102 0.36 -0.15 0.82
C GLY A 102 1.23 -1.41 0.85
N TYR A 103 1.03 -2.27 -0.14
CA TYR A 103 1.76 -3.53 -0.30
C TYR A 103 2.46 -3.58 -1.64
N CYS A 104 3.52 -4.38 -1.70
CA CYS A 104 4.34 -4.56 -2.88
C CYS A 104 4.71 -6.04 -3.09
N ARG A 105 4.92 -6.42 -4.34
CA ARG A 105 5.37 -7.76 -4.76
C ARG A 105 6.44 -7.66 -5.85
N ASP A 106 7.07 -8.80 -6.13
CA ASP A 106 8.18 -8.92 -7.09
C ASP A 106 9.40 -8.08 -6.70
N LYS A 107 10.02 -8.47 -5.58
CA LYS A 107 11.24 -7.87 -5.02
C LYS A 107 12.40 -7.95 -6.03
N ILE A 108 13.24 -6.91 -6.08
CA ILE A 108 14.45 -6.80 -6.91
C ILE A 108 15.69 -6.94 -6.04
#